data_AF-A0A419T2Q2-F1
#
_entry.id   AF-A0A419T2Q2-F1
#
_cell.length_a   1.000
_cell.length_b   1.000
_cell.length_c   1.000
_cell.angle_alpha   90.00
_cell.angle_beta   90.00
_cell.angle_gamma   90.00
#
_symmetry.space_group_name_H-M   'P 1'
#
loop_
_entity.id
_entity.type
_entity.pdbx_description
1 polymer ?
#
loop_
_entity_poly.entity_id
_entity_poly.type
_entity_poly.pdbx_seq_one_letter_code
_entity_poly.pdbx_strand_id
1 'polypeptide(L)'
;MSNAFNLKELAEKFDDAQYSMPTHYFSKQELLQEYTFMIITPDAIQRGLVQQIMDFLHDNIEFDIKLLNTCKVSTRQLELLYKHAFKRMFIKGELVYWWLLQESWSIGPCAALLLHSSNCNSKPLIESLLELKGSYHGKGEKTVRALFNSTSMIMNVIHSSDDPYNMIREASIFFNDSDLYNVIEHPGSKNIEVEVLNYQFTLTNQHSSANDIVSIVRLRTYATIAMNFKYALDKTTEKIDLLISSNTYYEFINKVSDSYPNLLHLFMIAYALSGKTDIPISDLEELFDTKDMLLSRWEKVVIKNTLLQSIWSEYYN
;
A
#
# COMPACT_ATOMS: atom_id res chain seq x y z
N MET A 1 39.82 -8.01 -24.96
CA MET A 1 39.71 -6.77 -24.16
C MET A 1 38.24 -6.44 -24.07
N SER A 2 37.62 -6.76 -22.93
CA SER A 2 36.18 -6.57 -22.69
C SER A 2 35.89 -5.09 -22.45
N ASN A 3 35.03 -4.51 -23.27
CA ASN A 3 34.38 -3.24 -22.96
C ASN A 3 33.44 -3.45 -21.78
N ALA A 4 33.97 -3.29 -20.56
CA ALA A 4 33.15 -3.12 -19.39
C ALA A 4 32.43 -1.76 -19.54
N PHE A 5 31.15 -1.81 -19.91
CA PHE A 5 30.26 -0.66 -19.85
C PHE A 5 30.32 -0.07 -18.43
N ASN A 6 30.85 1.14 -18.32
CA ASN A 6 30.98 1.85 -17.05
C ASN A 6 29.58 2.30 -16.59
N LEU A 7 28.89 1.43 -15.85
CA LEU A 7 27.56 1.67 -15.27
C LEU A 7 27.53 2.94 -14.40
N LYS A 8 28.69 3.39 -13.89
CA LYS A 8 28.82 4.64 -13.13
C LYS A 8 28.66 5.87 -14.04
N GLU A 9 29.18 5.82 -15.26
CA GLU A 9 29.07 6.89 -16.26
C GLU A 9 27.64 6.96 -16.86
N LEU A 10 26.94 5.83 -16.95
CA LEU A 10 25.51 5.79 -17.28
C LEU A 10 24.64 6.25 -16.09
N ALA A 11 25.03 6.01 -14.85
CA ALA A 11 24.30 6.54 -13.70
C ALA A 11 24.42 8.07 -13.58
N GLU A 12 25.60 8.62 -13.91
CA GLU A 12 25.90 10.06 -13.86
C GLU A 12 25.33 10.85 -15.06
N LYS A 13 25.20 10.25 -16.25
CA LYS A 13 24.55 10.90 -17.41
C LYS A 13 23.02 10.90 -17.40
N PHE A 14 22.41 10.09 -16.53
CA PHE A 14 20.95 9.94 -16.45
C PHE A 14 20.32 10.63 -15.22
N ASP A 15 21.12 11.36 -14.43
CA ASP A 15 20.65 12.24 -13.35
C ASP A 15 20.65 13.73 -13.80
N ASP A 16 19.58 14.42 -13.40
CA ASP A 16 19.46 15.88 -13.14
C ASP A 16 18.96 16.89 -14.18
N ALA A 17 19.02 16.69 -15.49
CA ALA A 17 18.76 17.82 -16.41
C ALA A 17 17.34 17.97 -17.01
N GLN A 18 16.46 16.95 -16.95
CA GLN A 18 15.20 16.98 -17.74
C GLN A 18 13.89 17.04 -16.94
N TYR A 19 13.92 16.83 -15.62
CA TYR A 19 12.69 16.78 -14.80
C TYR A 19 12.83 17.49 -13.45
N SER A 20 13.94 18.17 -13.20
CA SER A 20 13.93 19.25 -12.21
C SER A 20 13.02 20.31 -12.79
N MET A 21 11.78 20.42 -12.29
CA MET A 21 11.07 21.70 -12.38
C MET A 21 12.08 22.73 -11.87
N PRO A 22 12.50 23.67 -12.71
CA PRO A 22 13.27 24.78 -12.25
C PRO A 22 12.77 25.35 -10.93
N THR A 23 13.51 25.16 -9.85
CA THR A 23 13.29 25.97 -8.64
C THR A 23 13.53 27.45 -8.93
N HIS A 24 14.11 27.79 -10.11
CA HIS A 24 14.17 29.15 -10.64
C HIS A 24 12.83 29.71 -11.16
N TYR A 25 11.75 28.91 -11.23
CA TYR A 25 10.40 29.45 -11.50
C TYR A 25 9.81 30.19 -10.29
N PHE A 26 10.22 29.82 -9.08
CA PHE A 26 9.68 30.42 -7.87
C PHE A 26 10.55 31.59 -7.43
N SER A 27 9.93 32.75 -7.28
CA SER A 27 10.63 33.97 -6.88
C SER A 27 11.04 33.93 -5.40
N LYS A 28 10.39 33.05 -4.61
CA LYS A 28 10.56 32.94 -3.15
C LYS A 28 10.83 31.50 -2.73
N GLN A 29 12.06 31.03 -2.92
CA GLN A 29 12.47 29.66 -2.53
C GLN A 29 12.30 29.39 -1.03
N GLU A 30 12.37 30.43 -0.18
CA GLU A 30 12.14 30.33 1.26
C GLU A 30 10.72 29.83 1.58
N LEU A 31 9.72 30.19 0.76
CA LEU A 31 8.34 29.72 0.94
C LEU A 31 8.20 28.21 0.76
N LEU A 32 9.12 27.52 0.08
CA LEU A 32 9.03 26.08 -0.12
C LEU A 32 9.09 25.29 1.20
N GLN A 33 9.61 25.90 2.27
CA GLN A 33 9.60 25.30 3.62
C GLN A 33 8.21 25.25 4.24
N GLU A 34 7.30 26.10 3.77
CA GLU A 34 5.91 26.18 4.22
C GLU A 34 5.00 25.16 3.54
N TYR A 35 5.48 24.45 2.52
CA TYR A 35 4.67 23.52 1.73
C TYR A 35 5.13 22.08 1.85
N THR A 36 4.18 21.15 1.76
CA THR A 36 4.48 19.73 1.57
C THR A 36 3.44 19.06 0.68
N PHE A 37 3.86 18.01 -0.02
CA PHE A 37 2.97 17.18 -0.82
C PHE A 37 2.69 15.88 -0.07
N MET A 38 1.41 15.53 0.02
CA MET A 38 0.93 14.33 0.68
C MET A 38 -0.07 13.60 -0.21
N ILE A 39 -0.10 12.28 -0.15
CA ILE A 39 -1.16 11.47 -0.72
C ILE A 39 -1.77 10.62 0.38
N ILE A 40 -3.09 10.70 0.55
CA ILE A 40 -3.85 9.67 1.25
C ILE A 40 -4.03 8.51 0.29
N THR A 41 -3.40 7.38 0.60
CA THR A 41 -3.28 6.26 -0.33
C THR A 41 -4.60 5.51 -0.50
N PRO A 42 -4.76 4.72 -1.57
CA PRO A 42 -5.98 3.94 -1.77
C PRO A 42 -6.33 3.00 -0.62
N ASP A 43 -5.35 2.45 0.10
CA ASP A 43 -5.62 1.59 1.25
C ASP A 43 -6.24 2.36 2.41
N ALA A 44 -5.82 3.61 2.66
CA ALA A 44 -6.44 4.45 3.68
C ALA A 44 -7.88 4.82 3.35
N ILE A 45 -8.16 5.17 2.09
CA ILE A 45 -9.51 5.49 1.63
C ILE A 45 -10.41 4.27 1.69
N GLN A 46 -9.92 3.11 1.23
CA GLN A 46 -10.69 1.85 1.27
C GLN A 46 -11.05 1.43 2.70
N ARG A 47 -10.25 1.84 3.68
CA ARG A 47 -10.47 1.59 5.11
C ARG A 47 -11.26 2.70 5.81
N GLY A 48 -11.71 3.73 5.09
CA GLY A 48 -12.45 4.87 5.65
C GLY A 48 -11.63 5.72 6.64
N LEU A 49 -10.31 5.77 6.49
CA LEU A 49 -9.41 6.42 7.47
C LEU A 49 -9.17 7.91 7.21
N VAL A 50 -9.67 8.46 6.10
CA VAL A 50 -9.40 9.84 5.66
C VAL A 50 -9.60 10.84 6.79
N GLN A 51 -10.79 10.86 7.41
CA GLN A 51 -11.11 11.81 8.47
C GLN A 51 -10.19 11.66 9.68
N GLN A 52 -9.97 10.42 10.13
CA GLN A 52 -9.15 10.16 11.32
C GLN A 52 -7.69 10.58 11.11
N ILE A 53 -7.15 10.39 9.90
CA ILE A 53 -5.81 10.84 9.52
C ILE A 53 -5.74 12.36 9.54
N MET A 54 -6.73 13.04 8.92
CA MET A 54 -6.75 14.49 8.85
C MET A 54 -6.90 15.12 10.25
N ASP A 55 -7.79 14.60 11.09
CA ASP A 55 -7.95 15.03 12.48
C ASP A 55 -6.65 14.87 13.26
N PHE A 56 -6.01 13.69 13.17
CA PHE A 56 -4.73 13.45 13.83
C PHE A 56 -3.65 14.45 13.36
N LEU A 57 -3.56 14.73 12.06
CA LEU A 57 -2.58 15.68 11.56
C LEU A 57 -2.89 17.10 12.04
N HIS A 58 -4.14 17.55 11.98
CA HIS A 58 -4.55 18.88 12.43
C HIS A 58 -4.34 19.09 13.94
N ASP A 59 -4.54 18.05 14.75
CA ASP A 59 -4.29 18.11 16.20
C ASP A 59 -2.80 18.28 16.54
N ASN A 60 -1.89 17.94 15.62
CA ASN A 60 -0.44 17.94 15.87
C ASN A 60 0.33 19.02 15.08
N ILE A 61 -0.18 19.46 13.92
CA ILE A 61 0.42 20.50 13.10
C ILE A 61 -0.67 21.41 12.49
N GLU A 62 -0.41 22.70 12.48
CA GLU A 62 -1.26 23.68 11.81
C GLU A 62 -0.92 23.69 10.31
N PHE A 63 -1.91 23.36 9.47
CA PHE A 63 -1.79 23.45 8.02
C PHE A 63 -3.15 23.70 7.37
N ASP A 64 -3.08 24.24 6.16
CA ASP A 64 -4.18 24.41 5.22
C ASP A 64 -4.00 23.48 4.02
N ILE A 65 -5.11 23.04 3.42
CA ILE A 65 -5.09 22.36 2.13
C ILE A 65 -5.23 23.40 1.03
N LYS A 66 -4.21 23.54 0.18
CA LYS A 66 -4.23 24.50 -0.93
C LYS A 66 -4.69 23.88 -2.23
N LEU A 67 -4.29 22.63 -2.51
CA LEU A 67 -4.76 21.88 -3.67
C LEU A 67 -5.19 20.48 -3.26
N LEU A 68 -6.25 20.00 -3.90
CA LEU A 68 -6.82 18.67 -3.73
C LEU A 68 -7.10 18.07 -5.10
N ASN A 69 -6.57 16.87 -5.34
CA ASN A 69 -6.93 16.06 -6.49
C ASN A 69 -7.24 14.63 -6.05
N THR A 70 -8.50 14.26 -6.19
CA THR A 70 -8.96 12.88 -5.99
C THR A 70 -8.96 12.15 -7.33
N CYS A 71 -8.08 11.15 -7.47
CA CYS A 71 -7.90 10.46 -8.74
C CYS A 71 -7.54 8.98 -8.57
N LYS A 72 -7.79 8.18 -9.61
CA LYS A 72 -7.15 6.87 -9.75
C LYS A 72 -5.78 7.07 -10.40
N VAL A 73 -4.73 6.64 -9.73
CA VAL A 73 -3.36 6.82 -10.21
C VAL A 73 -3.10 5.90 -11.40
N SER A 74 -2.71 6.49 -12.52
CA SER A 74 -2.27 5.71 -13.68
C SER A 74 -0.91 5.05 -13.43
N THR A 75 -0.62 3.96 -14.14
CA THR A 75 0.69 3.31 -14.11
C THR A 75 1.83 4.31 -14.34
N ARG A 76 1.65 5.23 -15.30
CA ARG A 76 2.66 6.24 -15.62
C ARG A 76 2.90 7.22 -14.47
N GLN A 77 1.85 7.69 -13.82
CA GLN A 77 1.99 8.56 -12.64
C GLN A 77 2.71 7.83 -11.50
N LEU A 78 2.38 6.56 -11.29
CA LEU A 78 3.01 5.74 -10.25
C LEU A 78 4.52 5.52 -10.52
N GLU A 79 4.89 5.28 -11.79
CA GLU A 79 6.30 5.19 -12.20
C GLU A 79 7.04 6.49 -11.89
N LEU A 80 6.44 7.63 -12.24
CA LEU A 80 7.03 8.94 -11.97
C LEU A 80 7.16 9.20 -10.48
N LEU A 81 6.14 8.84 -9.69
CA LEU A 81 6.13 9.03 -8.24
C LEU A 81 7.29 8.26 -7.57
N TYR A 82 7.46 6.98 -7.91
CA TYR A 82 8.43 6.09 -7.26
C TYR A 82 9.77 5.93 -7.98
N LYS A 83 9.98 6.58 -9.14
CA LYS A 83 11.19 6.48 -9.96
C LYS A 83 12.49 6.56 -9.15
N HIS A 84 12.62 7.59 -8.31
CA HIS A 84 13.83 7.83 -7.53
C HIS A 84 13.99 6.83 -6.39
N ALA A 85 12.90 6.49 -5.71
CA ALA A 85 12.91 5.48 -4.65
C ALA A 85 13.37 4.13 -5.22
N PHE A 86 12.83 3.69 -6.35
CA PHE A 86 13.23 2.44 -6.99
C PHE A 86 14.64 2.45 -7.54
N LYS A 87 15.08 3.56 -8.14
CA LYS A 87 16.49 3.71 -8.57
C LYS A 87 17.41 3.48 -7.37
N ARG A 88 17.12 4.11 -6.23
CA ARG A 88 17.89 3.97 -5.00
C ARG A 88 17.87 2.55 -4.44
N MET A 89 16.71 1.91 -4.37
CA MET A 89 16.56 0.53 -3.92
C MET A 89 17.37 -0.43 -4.82
N PHE A 90 17.23 -0.28 -6.13
CA PHE A 90 17.95 -1.11 -7.11
C PHE A 90 19.47 -0.99 -6.98
N ILE A 91 20.00 0.23 -6.82
CA ILE A 91 21.44 0.47 -6.60
C ILE A 91 21.94 -0.21 -5.32
N LYS A 92 21.10 -0.27 -4.28
CA LYS A 92 21.40 -0.94 -3.01
C LYS A 92 21.22 -2.47 -3.06
N GLY A 93 20.76 -3.01 -4.18
CA GLY A 93 20.40 -4.44 -4.29
C GLY A 93 19.16 -4.81 -3.47
N GLU A 94 18.32 -3.83 -3.13
CA GLU A 94 17.05 -4.06 -2.43
C GLU A 94 15.98 -4.54 -3.41
N LEU A 95 15.09 -5.43 -2.95
CA LEU A 95 13.99 -5.96 -3.76
C LEU A 95 12.92 -4.89 -4.01
N VAL A 96 12.50 -4.75 -5.26
CA VAL A 96 11.45 -3.83 -5.69
C VAL A 96 10.23 -4.61 -6.16
N TYR A 97 9.16 -4.58 -5.38
CA TYR A 97 7.89 -5.25 -5.71
C TYR A 97 6.98 -4.34 -6.55
N TRP A 98 7.43 -3.98 -7.75
CA TRP A 98 6.70 -3.06 -8.63
C TRP A 98 5.27 -3.51 -8.93
N TRP A 99 5.10 -4.79 -9.26
CA TRP A 99 3.79 -5.36 -9.58
C TRP A 99 2.80 -5.22 -8.41
N LEU A 100 3.26 -5.45 -7.17
CA LEU A 100 2.39 -5.35 -6.00
C LEU A 100 2.07 -3.90 -5.66
N LEU A 101 3.00 -2.98 -5.90
CA LEU A 101 2.72 -1.55 -5.77
C LEU A 101 1.62 -1.15 -6.76
N GLN A 102 1.72 -1.55 -8.03
CA GLN A 102 0.67 -1.29 -9.03
C GLN A 102 -0.68 -1.86 -8.59
N GLU A 103 -0.70 -3.11 -8.12
CA GLU A 103 -1.93 -3.74 -7.61
C GLU A 103 -2.52 -2.95 -6.43
N SER A 104 -1.68 -2.52 -5.49
CA SER A 104 -2.10 -1.79 -4.30
C SER A 104 -2.66 -0.41 -4.63
N TRP A 105 -2.08 0.29 -5.62
CA TRP A 105 -2.60 1.58 -6.07
C TRP A 105 -3.84 1.46 -6.96
N SER A 106 -4.11 0.27 -7.49
CA SER A 106 -5.24 0.00 -8.38
C SER A 106 -6.55 -0.37 -7.67
N ILE A 107 -6.51 -0.55 -6.35
CA ILE A 107 -7.69 -0.94 -5.54
C ILE A 107 -8.75 0.16 -5.47
N GLY A 108 -8.37 1.43 -5.62
CA GLY A 108 -9.24 2.56 -5.39
C GLY A 108 -8.62 3.90 -5.80
N PRO A 109 -9.36 5.01 -5.61
CA PRO A 109 -8.80 6.35 -5.76
C PRO A 109 -7.81 6.67 -4.63
N CYS A 110 -6.97 7.67 -4.84
CA CYS A 110 -6.18 8.35 -3.82
C CYS A 110 -6.63 9.82 -3.70
N ALA A 111 -6.21 10.50 -2.63
CA ALA A 111 -6.30 11.96 -2.54
C ALA A 111 -4.90 12.56 -2.49
N ALA A 112 -4.49 13.23 -3.57
CA ALA A 112 -3.27 14.01 -3.63
C ALA A 112 -3.54 15.42 -3.08
N LEU A 113 -2.69 15.89 -2.18
CA LEU A 113 -2.84 17.12 -1.43
C LEU A 113 -1.56 17.95 -1.49
N LEU A 114 -1.72 19.25 -1.74
CA LEU A 114 -0.69 20.23 -1.44
C LEU A 114 -1.08 20.96 -0.16
N LEU A 115 -0.26 20.81 0.88
CA LEU A 115 -0.48 21.40 2.19
C LEU A 115 0.41 22.63 2.36
N HIS A 116 -0.06 23.61 3.12
CA HIS A 116 0.65 24.84 3.45
C HIS A 116 0.55 25.14 4.93
N SER A 117 1.61 25.67 5.54
CA SER A 117 1.58 26.19 6.90
C SER A 117 2.33 27.52 6.95
N SER A 118 1.64 28.57 7.39
CA SER A 118 2.29 29.87 7.66
C SER A 118 3.15 29.85 8.93
N ASN A 119 3.16 28.74 9.67
CA ASN A 119 3.79 28.63 10.98
C ASN A 119 4.98 27.66 10.96
N CYS A 120 5.95 27.91 10.07
CA CYS A 120 7.17 27.11 9.94
C CYS A 120 8.40 27.69 10.66
N ASN A 121 8.20 28.65 11.59
CA ASN A 121 9.28 29.42 12.21
C ASN A 121 10.32 28.56 12.97
N SER A 122 9.91 27.40 13.49
CA SER A 122 10.79 26.48 14.22
C SER A 122 11.20 25.28 13.38
N LYS A 123 10.43 24.91 12.36
CA LYS A 123 10.61 23.68 11.59
C LYS A 123 9.85 23.69 10.27
N PRO A 124 10.45 23.25 9.15
CA PRO A 124 9.76 23.10 7.87
C PRO A 124 8.57 22.12 7.94
N LEU A 125 7.49 22.42 7.21
CA LEU A 125 6.28 21.59 7.21
C LEU A 125 6.56 20.14 6.76
N ILE A 126 7.45 19.95 5.77
CA ILE A 126 7.87 18.62 5.30
C ILE A 126 8.42 17.79 6.45
N GLU A 127 9.35 18.35 7.23
CA GLU A 127 9.99 17.61 8.33
C GLU A 127 9.00 17.30 9.45
N SER A 128 8.06 18.20 9.73
CA SER A 128 6.98 17.97 10.72
C SER A 128 6.06 16.84 10.26
N LEU A 129 5.67 16.83 8.98
CA LEU A 129 4.86 15.75 8.42
C LEU A 129 5.61 14.42 8.37
N LEU A 130 6.93 14.41 8.09
CA LEU A 130 7.74 13.19 8.08
C LEU A 130 7.80 12.52 9.46
N GLU A 131 7.93 13.30 10.53
CA GLU A 131 7.90 12.77 11.89
C GLU A 131 6.53 12.17 12.23
N LEU A 132 5.44 12.89 11.92
CA LEU A 132 4.09 12.40 12.14
C LEU A 132 3.74 11.20 11.25
N LYS A 133 4.24 11.15 10.02
CA LYS A 133 4.09 10.00 9.10
C LYS A 133 4.68 8.75 9.72
N GLY A 134 5.88 8.85 10.28
CA GLY A 134 6.60 7.75 10.91
C GLY A 134 7.16 6.71 9.93
N SER A 135 7.85 5.72 10.50
CA SER A 135 8.41 4.60 9.75
C SER A 135 7.32 3.62 9.31
N TYR A 136 7.50 2.99 8.15
CA TYR A 136 6.62 1.90 7.69
C TYR A 136 6.70 0.65 8.56
N HIS A 137 7.72 0.53 9.42
CA HIS A 137 7.81 -0.57 10.39
C HIS A 137 6.86 -0.41 11.58
N GLY A 138 6.04 0.64 11.64
CA GLY A 138 5.02 0.83 12.69
C GLY A 138 5.57 1.02 14.11
N LYS A 139 6.89 1.19 14.27
CA LYS A 139 7.53 1.38 15.58
C LYS A 139 7.50 2.87 15.94
N GLY A 140 6.50 3.27 16.71
CA GLY A 140 6.38 4.61 17.30
C GLY A 140 4.94 4.93 17.70
N GLU A 141 4.65 5.01 18.99
CA GLU A 141 3.28 5.03 19.57
C GLU A 141 2.41 6.24 19.15
N LYS A 142 2.94 7.20 18.37
CA LYS A 142 2.26 8.45 18.02
C LYS A 142 2.52 8.90 16.58
N THR A 143 2.51 7.97 15.63
CA THR A 143 2.64 8.28 14.20
C THR A 143 1.43 7.78 13.43
N VAL A 144 1.10 8.40 12.30
CA VAL A 144 0.01 8.00 11.40
C VAL A 144 0.13 6.52 11.06
N ARG A 145 1.31 6.07 10.63
CA ARG A 145 1.53 4.68 10.23
C ARG A 145 1.35 3.68 11.38
N ALA A 146 1.72 4.05 12.61
CA ALA A 146 1.51 3.18 13.76
C ALA A 146 0.04 3.17 14.22
N LEU A 147 -0.56 4.35 14.39
CA LEU A 147 -1.93 4.50 14.89
C LEU A 147 -2.97 3.89 13.95
N PHE A 148 -2.75 4.04 12.65
CA PHE A 148 -3.65 3.52 11.63
C PHE A 148 -3.18 2.19 11.03
N ASN A 149 -2.33 1.44 11.74
CA ASN A 149 -1.93 0.08 11.38
C ASN A 149 -1.52 -0.04 9.90
N SER A 150 -0.51 0.73 9.49
CA SER A 150 0.20 0.52 8.23
C SER A 150 0.66 -0.93 8.18
N THR A 151 0.28 -1.67 7.14
CA THR A 151 0.68 -3.08 7.07
C THR A 151 2.09 -3.18 6.54
N SER A 152 2.45 -2.48 5.45
CA SER A 152 3.77 -2.61 4.81
C SER A 152 4.31 -1.31 4.22
N MET A 153 5.50 -1.37 3.60
CA MET A 153 6.05 -0.27 2.79
C MET A 153 5.10 0.16 1.66
N ILE A 154 4.31 -0.77 1.13
CA ILE A 154 3.41 -0.56 -0.01
C ILE A 154 2.05 -0.06 0.46
N MET A 155 1.55 -0.60 1.57
CA MET A 155 0.24 -0.28 2.16
C MET A 155 0.45 0.49 3.46
N ASN A 156 0.79 1.77 3.29
CA ASN A 156 1.36 2.59 4.35
C ASN A 156 0.50 3.80 4.72
N VAL A 157 -0.79 3.78 4.35
CA VAL A 157 -1.84 4.75 4.71
C VAL A 157 -1.65 6.16 4.11
N ILE A 158 -0.42 6.69 4.14
CA ILE A 158 -0.05 7.96 3.52
C ILE A 158 1.33 7.88 2.86
N HIS A 159 1.46 8.62 1.76
CA HIS A 159 2.74 9.02 1.17
C HIS A 159 2.96 10.51 1.42
N SER A 160 4.20 10.93 1.60
CA SER A 160 4.56 12.35 1.63
C SER A 160 5.96 12.52 1.04
N SER A 161 6.22 13.67 0.44
CA SER A 161 7.55 14.00 -0.04
C SER A 161 8.56 14.09 1.11
N ASP A 162 9.81 13.75 0.79
CA ASP A 162 10.89 13.71 1.78
C ASP A 162 11.70 15.02 1.85
N ASP A 163 11.59 15.87 0.83
CA ASP A 163 12.29 17.17 0.75
C ASP A 163 11.57 18.15 -0.22
N PRO A 164 11.91 19.45 -0.21
CA PRO A 164 11.24 20.45 -1.06
C PRO A 164 11.34 20.21 -2.57
N TYR A 165 12.44 19.61 -3.05
CA TYR A 165 12.60 19.30 -4.48
C TYR A 165 11.67 18.17 -4.88
N ASN A 166 11.62 17.11 -4.06
CA ASN A 166 10.67 16.02 -4.25
C ASN A 166 9.23 16.49 -4.10
N MET A 167 8.94 17.46 -3.22
CA MET A 167 7.60 18.06 -3.09
C MET A 167 7.11 18.65 -4.41
N ILE A 168 7.89 19.52 -5.06
CA ILE A 168 7.49 20.13 -6.34
C ILE A 168 7.33 19.07 -7.42
N ARG A 169 8.32 18.16 -7.52
CA ARG A 169 8.35 17.08 -8.51
C ARG A 169 7.16 16.15 -8.37
N GLU A 170 6.80 15.77 -7.15
CA GLU A 170 5.69 14.85 -6.89
C GLU A 170 4.36 15.56 -7.07
N ALA A 171 4.23 16.80 -6.61
CA ALA A 171 3.02 17.59 -6.79
C ALA A 171 2.70 17.81 -8.29
N SER A 172 3.69 18.04 -9.15
CA SER A 172 3.47 18.23 -10.60
C SER A 172 2.99 16.97 -11.35
N ILE A 173 3.04 15.80 -10.71
CA ILE A 173 2.42 14.57 -11.25
C ILE A 173 0.89 14.63 -11.14
N PHE A 174 0.37 15.37 -10.16
CA PHE A 174 -1.04 15.39 -9.79
C PHE A 174 -1.72 16.74 -10.00
N PHE A 175 -0.96 17.82 -10.11
CA PHE A 175 -1.48 19.17 -10.27
C PHE A 175 -0.86 19.85 -11.49
N ASN A 176 -1.62 20.74 -12.11
CA ASN A 176 -1.12 21.51 -13.24
C ASN A 176 -0.12 22.57 -12.76
N ASP A 177 0.91 22.84 -13.57
CA ASP A 177 1.97 23.80 -13.23
C ASP A 177 1.43 25.20 -12.90
N SER A 178 0.35 25.63 -13.56
CA SER A 178 -0.30 26.91 -13.27
C SER A 178 -0.90 26.98 -11.87
N ASP A 179 -1.50 25.89 -11.40
CA ASP A 179 -2.15 25.84 -10.09
C ASP A 179 -1.10 25.83 -8.98
N LEU A 180 -0.03 25.05 -9.18
CA LEU A 180 1.13 25.02 -8.29
C LEU A 180 1.79 26.40 -8.20
N TYR A 181 2.06 27.03 -9.34
CA TYR A 181 2.65 28.36 -9.39
C TYR A 181 1.79 29.39 -8.67
N ASN A 182 0.49 29.41 -8.97
CA ASN A 182 -0.43 30.38 -8.37
C ASN A 182 -0.49 30.24 -6.85
N VAL A 183 -0.61 29.02 -6.33
CA VAL A 183 -0.70 28.77 -4.88
C VAL A 183 0.60 29.15 -4.18
N ILE A 184 1.76 28.74 -4.71
CA ILE A 184 3.06 28.97 -4.05
C ILE A 184 3.42 30.46 -4.04
N GLU A 185 3.20 31.18 -5.15
CA GLU A 185 3.49 32.61 -5.22
C GLU A 185 2.46 33.48 -4.49
N HIS A 186 1.23 32.96 -4.31
CA HIS A 186 0.11 33.63 -3.65
C HIS A 186 -0.48 32.77 -2.52
N PRO A 187 0.24 32.61 -1.38
CA PRO A 187 -0.17 31.74 -0.28
C PRO A 187 -1.52 32.15 0.36
N GLY A 188 -1.95 33.41 0.19
CA GLY A 188 -3.28 33.89 0.60
C GLY A 188 -4.45 33.40 -0.25
N SER A 189 -4.22 32.46 -1.18
CA SER A 189 -5.29 31.82 -1.96
C SER A 189 -6.25 31.01 -1.08
N LYS A 190 -7.47 30.79 -1.59
CA LYS A 190 -8.56 30.15 -0.85
C LYS A 190 -8.19 28.72 -0.43
N ASN A 191 -8.39 28.41 0.85
CA ASN A 191 -8.20 27.08 1.41
C ASN A 191 -9.33 26.14 1.03
N ILE A 192 -9.00 24.85 0.93
CA ILE A 192 -9.96 23.75 0.76
C ILE A 192 -10.31 23.22 2.14
N GLU A 193 -11.59 23.18 2.46
CA GLU A 193 -12.11 22.63 3.71
C GLU A 193 -11.96 21.09 3.74
N VAL A 194 -11.60 20.54 4.90
CA VAL A 194 -11.42 19.09 5.10
C VAL A 194 -12.74 18.33 4.86
N GLU A 195 -13.87 18.97 5.11
CA GLU A 195 -15.20 18.44 4.85
C GLU A 195 -15.40 18.07 3.37
N VAL A 196 -14.74 18.78 2.44
CA VAL A 196 -14.79 18.47 1.00
C VAL A 196 -14.14 17.11 0.71
N LEU A 197 -13.03 16.80 1.37
CA LEU A 197 -12.37 15.49 1.30
C LEU A 197 -13.30 14.40 1.79
N ASN A 198 -13.91 14.59 2.96
CA ASN A 198 -14.83 13.60 3.52
C ASN A 198 -16.01 13.35 2.63
N TYR A 199 -16.64 14.41 2.11
CA TYR A 199 -17.78 14.26 1.21
C TYR A 199 -17.44 13.41 -0.03
N GLN A 200 -16.23 13.58 -0.59
CA GLN A 200 -15.78 12.76 -1.72
C GLN A 200 -15.61 11.26 -1.38
N PHE A 201 -15.31 10.93 -0.12
CA PHE A 201 -15.03 9.55 0.31
C PHE A 201 -16.09 8.93 1.24
N THR A 202 -17.13 9.67 1.65
CA THR A 202 -18.21 9.15 2.51
C THR A 202 -19.01 8.05 1.80
N LEU A 203 -18.93 7.98 0.46
CA LEU A 203 -19.55 6.94 -0.36
C LEU A 203 -18.68 5.68 -0.55
N THR A 204 -17.39 5.71 -0.16
CA THR A 204 -16.54 4.51 -0.21
C THR A 204 -16.73 3.68 1.06
N ASN A 205 -17.07 2.41 0.86
CA ASN A 205 -17.44 1.45 1.91
C ASN A 205 -16.52 1.53 3.14
N GLN A 206 -17.12 1.69 4.32
CA GLN A 206 -16.46 1.53 5.62
C GLN A 206 -16.04 0.07 5.79
N HIS A 207 -14.88 -0.31 5.27
CA HIS A 207 -14.31 -1.61 5.54
C HIS A 207 -13.45 -1.57 6.80
N SER A 208 -13.50 -2.67 7.54
CA SER A 208 -12.66 -2.98 8.70
C SER A 208 -11.16 -2.83 8.37
N SER A 209 -10.29 -2.70 9.38
CA SER A 209 -8.84 -2.53 9.18
C SER A 209 -8.23 -3.66 8.34
N ALA A 210 -7.03 -3.46 7.76
CA ALA A 210 -6.38 -4.53 6.98
C ALA A 210 -6.20 -5.83 7.79
N ASN A 211 -5.92 -5.73 9.10
CA ASN A 211 -5.87 -6.88 10.02
C ASN A 211 -7.23 -7.53 10.23
N ASP A 212 -8.30 -6.73 10.31
CA ASP A 212 -9.67 -7.25 10.38
C ASP A 212 -10.02 -7.97 9.09
N ILE A 213 -9.55 -7.49 7.94
CA ILE A 213 -9.78 -8.12 6.64
C ILE A 213 -9.02 -9.43 6.55
N VAL A 214 -7.75 -9.47 6.96
CA VAL A 214 -7.01 -10.74 7.09
C VAL A 214 -7.76 -11.69 8.02
N SER A 215 -8.30 -11.20 9.14
CA SER A 215 -9.06 -12.00 10.10
C SER A 215 -10.39 -12.51 9.53
N ILE A 216 -11.13 -11.66 8.82
CA ILE A 216 -12.38 -11.99 8.13
C ILE A 216 -12.11 -13.00 7.03
N VAL A 217 -11.07 -12.80 6.22
CA VAL A 217 -10.67 -13.76 5.19
C VAL A 217 -10.26 -15.07 5.84
N ARG A 218 -9.41 -15.07 6.88
CA ARG A 218 -9.07 -16.28 7.63
C ARG A 218 -10.33 -17.00 8.13
N LEU A 219 -11.28 -16.29 8.75
CA LEU A 219 -12.53 -16.86 9.23
C LEU A 219 -13.39 -17.42 8.09
N ARG A 220 -13.52 -16.71 6.96
CA ARG A 220 -14.21 -17.20 5.77
C ARG A 220 -13.52 -18.44 5.21
N THR A 221 -12.20 -18.43 5.08
CA THR A 221 -11.42 -19.59 4.65
C THR A 221 -11.64 -20.76 5.59
N TYR A 222 -11.54 -20.59 6.91
CA TYR A 222 -11.80 -21.64 7.90
C TYR A 222 -13.24 -22.16 7.85
N ALA A 223 -14.22 -21.26 7.67
CA ALA A 223 -15.62 -21.64 7.52
C ALA A 223 -15.84 -22.43 6.22
N THR A 224 -15.26 -22.00 5.11
CA THR A 224 -15.32 -22.72 3.82
C THR A 224 -14.61 -24.08 3.92
N ILE A 225 -13.46 -24.17 4.61
CA ILE A 225 -12.81 -25.46 4.91
C ILE A 225 -13.77 -26.33 5.71
N ALA A 226 -14.36 -25.82 6.80
CA ALA A 226 -15.24 -26.59 7.65
C ALA A 226 -16.50 -27.06 6.89
N MET A 227 -17.07 -26.22 6.03
CA MET A 227 -18.23 -26.57 5.20
C MET A 227 -17.87 -27.59 4.12
N ASN A 228 -16.75 -27.40 3.41
CA ASN A 228 -16.28 -28.36 2.40
C ASN A 228 -15.84 -29.67 3.03
N PHE A 229 -15.20 -29.63 4.20
CA PHE A 229 -14.81 -30.82 4.95
C PHE A 229 -16.03 -31.54 5.48
N LYS A 230 -17.04 -30.82 5.99
CA LYS A 230 -18.33 -31.42 6.38
C LYS A 230 -19.06 -32.00 5.17
N TYR A 231 -19.13 -31.31 4.05
CA TYR A 231 -19.75 -31.81 2.82
C TYR A 231 -19.02 -33.03 2.26
N ALA A 232 -17.68 -32.99 2.24
CA ALA A 232 -16.85 -34.13 1.89
C ALA A 232 -17.07 -35.25 2.90
N LEU A 233 -17.07 -35.00 4.20
CA LEU A 233 -17.33 -36.00 5.23
C LEU A 233 -18.71 -36.61 5.02
N ASP A 234 -19.78 -35.82 4.91
CA ASP A 234 -21.16 -36.26 4.69
C ASP A 234 -21.26 -37.17 3.43
N LYS A 235 -20.61 -36.79 2.32
CA LYS A 235 -20.52 -37.63 1.10
C LYS A 235 -19.60 -38.84 1.22
N THR A 236 -18.61 -38.75 2.09
CA THR A 236 -17.63 -39.81 2.31
C THR A 236 -18.05 -40.70 3.47
N THR A 237 -19.02 -40.35 4.33
CA THR A 237 -19.48 -41.21 5.45
C THR A 237 -19.99 -42.55 4.93
N GLU A 238 -20.65 -42.55 3.77
CA GLU A 238 -21.03 -43.75 3.01
C GLU A 238 -19.84 -44.61 2.55
N LYS A 239 -18.63 -44.04 2.45
CA LYS A 239 -17.36 -44.68 2.03
C LYS A 239 -16.30 -44.77 3.14
N ILE A 240 -16.43 -44.04 4.24
CA ILE A 240 -15.48 -43.95 5.36
C ILE A 240 -15.58 -45.22 6.20
N ASP A 241 -16.77 -45.80 6.37
CA ASP A 241 -16.94 -47.10 7.01
C ASP A 241 -16.17 -48.22 6.27
N LEU A 242 -15.98 -48.09 4.95
CA LEU A 242 -15.16 -48.98 4.12
C LEU A 242 -13.65 -48.68 4.17
N LEU A 243 -13.25 -47.46 4.53
CA LEU A 243 -11.85 -47.01 4.60
C LEU A 243 -11.25 -47.12 6.01
N ILE A 244 -12.06 -46.98 7.06
CA ILE A 244 -11.63 -47.21 8.45
C ILE A 244 -11.18 -48.66 8.66
N SER A 245 -11.71 -49.61 7.89
CA SER A 245 -11.22 -51.00 7.86
C SER A 245 -9.82 -51.20 7.25
N SER A 246 -9.22 -50.21 6.57
CA SER A 246 -7.92 -50.37 5.88
C SER A 246 -6.72 -49.71 6.55
N ASN A 247 -6.89 -49.05 7.70
CA ASN A 247 -5.82 -48.62 8.62
C ASN A 247 -4.71 -47.69 8.06
N THR A 248 -4.97 -46.90 7.01
CA THR A 248 -3.96 -46.01 6.38
C THR A 248 -4.44 -44.56 6.27
N TYR A 249 -4.16 -43.77 7.31
CA TYR A 249 -4.46 -42.32 7.38
C TYR A 249 -3.90 -41.52 6.19
N TYR A 250 -2.72 -41.91 5.67
CA TYR A 250 -2.09 -41.28 4.51
C TYR A 250 -2.81 -41.54 3.19
N GLU A 251 -3.33 -42.74 2.96
CA GLU A 251 -4.12 -43.04 1.76
C GLU A 251 -5.46 -42.30 1.77
N PHE A 252 -6.03 -42.07 2.95
CA PHE A 252 -7.21 -41.24 3.12
C PHE A 252 -6.94 -39.79 2.73
N ILE A 253 -5.86 -39.19 3.24
CA ILE A 253 -5.48 -37.80 2.90
C ILE A 253 -5.25 -37.66 1.39
N ASN A 254 -4.52 -38.59 0.76
CA ASN A 254 -4.29 -38.56 -0.69
C ASN A 254 -5.59 -38.75 -1.49
N LYS A 255 -6.46 -39.69 -1.12
CA LYS A 255 -7.77 -39.86 -1.80
C LYS A 255 -8.70 -38.67 -1.63
N VAL A 256 -8.71 -38.05 -0.45
CA VAL A 256 -9.49 -36.82 -0.21
C VAL A 256 -8.92 -35.67 -1.03
N SER A 257 -7.59 -35.55 -1.13
CA SER A 257 -6.92 -34.58 -1.99
C SER A 257 -7.27 -34.78 -3.47
N ASP A 258 -7.22 -36.02 -3.97
CA ASP A 258 -7.55 -36.35 -5.37
C ASP A 258 -9.04 -36.13 -5.68
N SER A 259 -9.91 -36.40 -4.71
CA SER A 259 -11.37 -36.29 -4.88
C SER A 259 -11.91 -34.88 -4.64
N TYR A 260 -11.18 -34.06 -3.87
CA TYR A 260 -11.58 -32.72 -3.45
C TYR A 260 -10.38 -31.75 -3.49
N PRO A 261 -9.81 -31.46 -4.67
CA PRO A 261 -8.63 -30.60 -4.82
C PRO A 261 -8.82 -29.20 -4.21
N ASN A 262 -10.05 -28.68 -4.21
CA ASN A 262 -10.39 -27.39 -3.59
C ASN A 262 -10.15 -27.38 -2.07
N LEU A 263 -10.21 -28.53 -1.41
CA LEU A 263 -10.03 -28.65 0.03
C LEU A 263 -8.56 -28.55 0.42
N LEU A 264 -7.67 -29.18 -0.37
CA LEU A 264 -6.23 -28.99 -0.25
C LEU A 264 -5.84 -27.52 -0.50
N HIS A 265 -6.44 -26.89 -1.51
CA HIS A 265 -6.24 -25.48 -1.81
C HIS A 265 -6.58 -24.56 -0.63
N LEU A 266 -7.73 -24.79 0.02
CA LEU A 266 -8.12 -24.02 1.19
C LEU A 266 -7.20 -24.27 2.39
N PHE A 267 -6.74 -25.51 2.62
CA PHE A 267 -5.73 -25.81 3.63
C PHE A 267 -4.41 -25.08 3.36
N MET A 268 -3.97 -24.99 2.10
CA MET A 268 -2.78 -24.24 1.73
C MET A 268 -2.94 -22.74 2.00
N ILE A 269 -4.11 -22.16 1.68
CA ILE A 269 -4.41 -20.75 2.02
C ILE A 269 -4.40 -20.54 3.54
N ALA A 270 -5.05 -21.42 4.32
CA ALA A 270 -5.07 -21.34 5.77
C ALA A 270 -3.66 -21.50 6.39
N TYR A 271 -2.84 -22.36 5.80
CA TYR A 271 -1.45 -22.58 6.20
C TYR A 271 -0.58 -21.35 5.87
N ALA A 272 -0.70 -20.76 4.67
CA ALA A 272 -0.10 -19.48 4.29
C ALA A 272 -0.48 -18.36 5.24
N LEU A 273 -1.78 -18.22 5.50
CA LEU A 273 -2.29 -17.23 6.42
C LEU A 273 -1.84 -17.48 7.87
N SER A 274 -1.38 -18.67 8.25
CA SER A 274 -0.83 -18.93 9.59
C SER A 274 0.60 -18.39 9.81
N GLY A 275 1.22 -17.82 8.77
CA GLY A 275 2.56 -17.24 8.83
C GLY A 275 3.67 -18.29 8.77
N LYS A 276 3.41 -19.45 8.17
CA LYS A 276 4.35 -20.58 8.07
C LYS A 276 4.47 -21.06 6.63
N THR A 277 5.10 -20.32 5.70
CA THR A 277 5.14 -20.82 4.30
C THR A 277 6.34 -20.47 3.47
N ASP A 278 6.88 -21.52 2.85
CA ASP A 278 7.70 -21.53 1.61
C ASP A 278 6.84 -21.56 0.32
N ILE A 279 5.54 -21.22 0.40
CA ILE A 279 4.62 -21.33 -0.76
C ILE A 279 4.88 -20.16 -1.73
N PRO A 280 5.15 -20.43 -3.03
CA PRO A 280 5.28 -19.39 -4.05
C PRO A 280 4.01 -18.54 -4.20
N ILE A 281 4.17 -17.23 -4.41
CA ILE A 281 3.04 -16.29 -4.59
C ILE A 281 2.22 -16.62 -5.84
N SER A 282 2.84 -17.13 -6.90
CA SER A 282 2.15 -17.59 -8.11
C SER A 282 1.09 -18.65 -7.81
N ASP A 283 1.42 -19.57 -6.90
CA ASP A 283 0.55 -20.68 -6.56
C ASP A 283 -0.64 -20.17 -5.73
N LEU A 284 -0.43 -19.14 -4.91
CA LEU A 284 -1.49 -18.45 -4.17
C LEU A 284 -2.50 -17.72 -5.08
N GLU A 285 -2.07 -17.18 -6.22
CA GLU A 285 -2.98 -16.56 -7.18
C GLU A 285 -3.94 -17.59 -7.80
N GLU A 286 -3.40 -18.73 -8.23
CA GLU A 286 -4.21 -19.86 -8.73
C GLU A 286 -5.18 -20.37 -7.66
N LEU A 287 -4.73 -20.40 -6.40
CA LEU A 287 -5.55 -20.77 -5.24
C LEU A 287 -6.71 -19.79 -4.99
N PHE A 288 -6.48 -18.48 -5.13
CA PHE A 288 -7.51 -17.44 -4.93
C PHE A 288 -8.54 -17.36 -6.04
N ASP A 289 -8.25 -17.92 -7.21
CA ASP A 289 -9.15 -17.94 -8.37
C ASP A 289 -9.98 -19.24 -8.45
N THR A 290 -9.92 -20.08 -7.42
CA THR A 290 -10.80 -21.26 -7.28
C THR A 290 -12.27 -20.82 -7.07
N LYS A 291 -13.20 -21.59 -7.64
CA LYS A 291 -14.65 -21.26 -7.65
C LYS A 291 -15.30 -21.09 -6.26
N ASP A 292 -14.62 -21.54 -5.20
CA ASP A 292 -15.18 -21.64 -3.85
C ASP A 292 -14.78 -20.47 -2.93
N MET A 293 -13.87 -19.59 -3.35
CA MET A 293 -13.50 -18.38 -2.61
C MET A 293 -13.53 -17.15 -3.50
N LEU A 294 -14.64 -16.42 -3.47
CA LEU A 294 -14.73 -15.10 -4.11
C LEU A 294 -14.07 -14.05 -3.21
N LEU A 295 -12.77 -13.86 -3.39
CA LEU A 295 -12.05 -12.73 -2.79
C LEU A 295 -12.22 -11.48 -3.65
N SER A 296 -12.55 -10.37 -3.01
CA SER A 296 -12.47 -9.05 -3.64
C SER A 296 -11.03 -8.71 -4.02
N ARG A 297 -10.86 -7.79 -4.98
CA ARG A 297 -9.54 -7.30 -5.39
C ARG A 297 -8.73 -6.79 -4.19
N TRP A 298 -9.38 -6.07 -3.27
CA TRP A 298 -8.78 -5.55 -2.06
C TRP A 298 -8.29 -6.65 -1.12
N GLU A 299 -9.10 -7.67 -0.85
CA GLU A 299 -8.70 -8.82 -0.03
C GLU A 299 -7.49 -9.55 -0.63
N LYS A 300 -7.47 -9.77 -1.96
CA LYS A 300 -6.32 -10.39 -2.64
C LYS A 300 -5.04 -9.59 -2.42
N VAL A 301 -5.09 -8.27 -2.62
CA VAL A 301 -3.93 -7.38 -2.42
C VAL A 301 -3.43 -7.41 -0.98
N VAL A 302 -4.34 -7.30 0.00
CA VAL A 302 -4.00 -7.34 1.43
C VAL A 302 -3.27 -8.65 1.75
N ILE A 303 -3.79 -9.79 1.31
CA ILE A 303 -3.18 -11.10 1.60
C ILE A 303 -1.80 -11.23 0.96
N LYS A 304 -1.66 -10.90 -0.32
CA LYS A 304 -0.34 -10.91 -1.01
C LYS A 304 0.67 -10.05 -0.26
N ASN A 305 0.23 -8.87 0.18
CA ASN A 305 1.06 -7.95 0.94
C ASN A 305 1.49 -8.52 2.29
N THR A 306 0.56 -9.09 3.08
CA THR A 306 0.87 -9.71 4.37
C THR A 306 1.83 -10.90 4.22
N LEU A 307 1.64 -11.75 3.22
CA LEU A 307 2.49 -12.92 2.99
C LEU A 307 3.91 -12.54 2.58
N LEU A 308 4.06 -11.49 1.77
CA LEU A 308 5.39 -10.96 1.43
C LEU A 308 6.13 -10.44 2.66
N GLN A 309 5.42 -9.85 3.62
CA GLN A 309 6.06 -9.36 4.84
C GLN A 309 6.53 -10.47 5.76
N SER A 310 5.77 -11.57 5.89
CA SER A 310 6.23 -12.71 6.69
C SER A 310 7.51 -13.28 6.12
N ILE A 311 7.58 -13.44 4.79
CA ILE A 311 8.81 -13.86 4.10
C ILE A 311 9.95 -12.89 4.41
N TRP A 312 9.71 -11.58 4.30
CA TRP A 312 10.75 -10.57 4.54
C TRP A 312 11.27 -10.59 5.99
N SER A 313 10.39 -10.81 6.96
CA SER A 313 10.79 -10.89 8.37
C SER A 313 11.65 -12.11 8.71
N GLU A 314 11.57 -13.18 7.92
CA GLU A 314 12.40 -14.38 8.11
C GLU A 314 13.78 -14.26 7.47
N TYR A 315 13.92 -13.52 6.35
CA TYR A 315 15.20 -13.39 5.64
C TYR A 315 16.15 -12.32 6.21
N TYR A 316 15.63 -11.33 6.94
CA TYR A 316 16.39 -10.14 7.37
C TYR A 316 16.52 -9.98 8.89
N ASN A 317 16.03 -10.93 9.69
CA ASN A 317 16.28 -11.04 11.13
C ASN A 317 17.20 -12.24 11.43
#